data_AF-A0A662TTR9-F1
#
_entry.id   AF-A0A662TTR9-F1
#
_cell.length_a   1.000
_cell.length_b   1.000
_cell.length_c   1.000
_cell.angle_alpha   90.00
_cell.angle_beta   90.00
_cell.angle_gamma   90.00
#
_symmetry.space_group_name_H-M   'P 1'
#
loop_
_entity.id
_entity.type
_entity.pdbx_description
1 polymer ?
#
loop_
_entity_poly.entity_id
_entity_poly.type
_entity_poly.pdbx_seq_one_letter_code
_entity_poly.pdbx_strand_id
1 'polypeptide(L)'
;MGLEIDRTDGGIVKWQDENGWLGQALVRKSNTQPMMICRIEGRDEEAKRMIEDVFFDVLASVSTPAVDRLDLESDDYVKSRLKQ
;
A
#
# COMPACT_ATOMS: atom_id res chain seq x y z
N MET A 1 -13.60 11.50 4.08
CA MET A 1 -12.83 10.96 2.95
C MET A 1 -13.46 9.65 2.51
N GLY A 2 -13.91 9.54 1.26
CA GLY A 2 -14.34 8.28 0.69
C GLY A 2 -13.15 7.60 0.02
N LEU A 3 -12.89 6.33 0.35
CA LEU A 3 -11.85 5.53 -0.31
C LEU A 3 -12.52 4.71 -1.41
N GLU A 4 -12.23 5.02 -2.66
CA GLU A 4 -12.61 4.15 -3.77
C GLU A 4 -11.61 2.99 -3.83
N ILE A 5 -12.11 1.76 -3.74
CA ILE A 5 -11.29 0.55 -3.81
C ILE A 5 -11.66 -0.20 -5.10
N ASP A 6 -10.74 -0.22 -6.06
CA ASP A 6 -10.82 -1.09 -7.24
C ASP A 6 -10.22 -2.46 -6.89
N ARG A 7 -10.98 -3.53 -7.12
CA ARG A 7 -10.60 -4.92 -6.78
C ARG A 7 -10.46 -5.83 -8.01
N THR A 8 -10.34 -5.25 -9.20
CA THR A 8 -10.28 -6.00 -10.46
C THR A 8 -9.01 -6.86 -10.56
N ASP A 9 -7.88 -6.36 -10.08
CA ASP A 9 -6.59 -7.05 -10.08
C ASP A 9 -5.79 -6.70 -8.81
N GLY A 10 -6.04 -7.45 -7.74
CA GLY A 10 -5.58 -7.11 -6.40
C GLY A 10 -6.48 -6.05 -5.75
N GLY A 11 -5.89 -5.00 -5.19
CA GLY A 11 -6.60 -3.87 -4.61
C GLY A 11 -5.87 -2.56 -4.89
N ILE A 12 -6.55 -1.61 -5.53
CA ILE A 12 -6.08 -0.23 -5.67
C ILE A 12 -6.97 0.65 -4.79
N VAL A 13 -6.36 1.34 -3.84
CA VAL A 13 -7.03 2.33 -3.00
C VAL A 13 -6.64 3.71 -3.52
N LYS A 14 -7.63 4.56 -3.78
CA LYS A 14 -7.42 5.95 -4.24
C LYS A 14 -7.76 6.94 -3.13
N TRP A 15 -6.86 7.88 -2.87
CA TRP A 15 -7.06 9.00 -1.95
C TRP A 15 -7.43 10.26 -2.72
N GLN A 16 -8.40 11.00 -2.19
CA GLN A 16 -8.83 12.29 -2.71
C GLN A 16 -8.93 13.31 -1.58
N ASP A 17 -8.56 14.55 -1.87
CA ASP A 17 -8.75 15.74 -1.03
C ASP A 17 -9.66 16.76 -1.73
N GLU A 18 -9.81 17.93 -1.14
CA GLU A 18 -10.59 19.05 -1.72
C GLU A 18 -10.01 19.58 -3.04
N ASN A 19 -8.73 19.30 -3.32
CA ASN A 19 -8.02 19.69 -4.55
C ASN A 19 -8.00 18.56 -5.59
N GLY A 20 -8.68 17.44 -5.32
CA GLY A 20 -8.82 16.30 -6.23
C GLY A 20 -7.96 15.11 -5.83
N TRP A 21 -7.27 14.51 -6.81
CA TRP A 21 -6.47 13.31 -6.55
C TRP A 21 -5.27 13.63 -5.66
N LEU A 22 -5.14 12.86 -4.58
CA LEU A 22 -4.03 12.97 -3.63
C LEU A 22 -2.98 11.88 -3.85
N GLY A 23 -3.42 10.68 -4.20
CA GLY A 23 -2.53 9.55 -4.44
C GLY A 23 -3.27 8.21 -4.52
N GLN A 24 -2.51 7.12 -4.65
CA GLN A 24 -3.04 5.77 -4.65
C GLN A 24 -2.02 4.74 -4.15
N ALA A 25 -2.52 3.61 -3.67
CA ALA A 25 -1.73 2.45 -3.30
C ALA A 25 -2.32 1.19 -3.92
N LEU A 26 -1.48 0.40 -4.57
CA LEU A 26 -1.78 -0.89 -5.17
C LEU A 26 -1.17 -2.01 -4.32
N VAL A 27 -1.93 -3.07 -4.11
CA VAL A 27 -1.45 -4.37 -3.64
C VAL A 27 -1.97 -5.47 -4.56
N ARG A 28 -1.09 -6.32 -5.10
CA ARG A 28 -1.50 -7.47 -5.95
C ARG A 28 -0.55 -8.65 -5.81
N LYS A 29 -1.04 -9.83 -6.21
CA LYS A 29 -0.18 -11.00 -6.42
C LYS A 29 0.45 -10.91 -7.81
N SER A 30 1.73 -11.30 -7.92
CA SER A 30 2.35 -11.51 -9.22
C SER A 30 1.78 -12.77 -9.88
N ASN A 31 1.62 -12.73 -11.20
CA ASN A 31 1.11 -13.86 -11.98
C ASN A 31 2.22 -14.88 -12.33
N THR A 32 3.50 -14.49 -12.19
CA THR A 32 4.65 -15.27 -12.66
C THR A 32 5.64 -15.61 -11.56
N GLN A 33 5.58 -14.92 -10.43
CA GLN A 33 6.50 -15.12 -9.30
C GLN A 33 5.70 -15.20 -7.99
N PRO A 34 6.13 -15.99 -7.00
CA PRO A 34 5.45 -16.12 -5.71
C PRO A 34 5.74 -14.91 -4.82
N MET A 35 5.26 -13.72 -5.23
CA MET A 35 5.49 -12.47 -4.52
C MET A 35 4.29 -11.53 -4.58
N MET A 36 4.24 -10.63 -3.59
CA MET A 36 3.34 -9.48 -3.59
C MET A 36 4.02 -8.29 -4.27
N ILE A 37 3.24 -7.55 -5.04
CA ILE A 37 3.66 -6.28 -5.64
C ILE A 37 2.88 -5.17 -4.95
N CYS A 38 3.62 -4.22 -4.39
CA CYS A 38 3.07 -2.98 -3.86
C CYS A 38 3.55 -1.79 -4.70
N ARG A 39 2.67 -0.84 -4.98
CA ARG A 39 3.05 0.41 -5.66
C ARG A 39 2.29 1.57 -5.04
N ILE A 40 3.01 2.62 -4.65
CA ILE A 40 2.44 3.84 -4.07
C ILE A 40 2.81 5.03 -4.94
N GLU A 41 1.81 5.88 -5.21
CA GLU A 41 1.94 7.13 -5.95
C GLU A 41 1.25 8.24 -5.15
N GLY A 42 1.83 9.44 -5.17
CA GLY A 42 1.24 10.63 -4.59
C GLY A 42 1.31 11.79 -5.58
N ARG A 43 0.44 12.79 -5.40
CA ARG A 43 0.49 14.05 -6.14
C ARG A 43 1.81 14.79 -5.95
N ASP A 44 2.39 14.65 -4.76
CA ASP A 44 3.69 15.17 -4.35
C ASP A 44 4.32 14.21 -3.33
N GLU A 45 5.56 14.49 -2.92
CA GLU A 45 6.31 13.64 -1.98
C GLU A 45 5.70 13.61 -0.57
N GLU A 46 5.01 14.67 -0.16
CA GLU A 46 4.34 14.71 1.15
C GLU A 46 3.11 13.80 1.16
N ALA A 47 2.27 13.90 0.13
CA ALA A 47 1.12 13.03 -0.08
C ALA A 47 1.54 11.57 -0.21
N LYS A 48 2.59 11.30 -0.99
CA LYS A 48 3.15 9.95 -1.15
C LYS A 48 3.60 9.39 0.20
N ARG A 49 4.35 10.16 0.99
CA ARG A 49 4.83 9.73 2.31
C ARG A 49 3.68 9.41 3.25
N MET A 50 2.65 10.27 3.30
CA MET A 50 1.46 10.01 4.12
C MET A 50 0.75 8.71 3.72
N ILE A 51 0.61 8.46 2.40
CA ILE A 51 -0.03 7.23 1.91
C ILE A 51 0.83 6.01 2.24
N GLU A 52 2.15 6.09 2.07
CA GLU A 52 3.07 5.01 2.44
C GLU A 52 2.97 4.64 3.91
N ASP A 53 2.97 5.63 4.80
CA ASP A 53 2.91 5.42 6.24
C ASP A 53 1.59 4.69 6.61
N VAL A 54 0.44 5.16 6.11
CA VAL A 54 -0.86 4.51 6.34
C VAL A 54 -0.92 3.11 5.71
N PHE A 55 -0.45 2.97 4.48
CA PHE A 55 -0.56 1.73 3.72
C PHE A 55 0.30 0.61 4.34
N PHE A 56 1.55 0.91 4.69
CA PHE A 56 2.45 -0.09 5.26
C PHE A 56 2.10 -0.43 6.70
N ASP A 57 1.59 0.51 7.50
CA ASP A 57 1.07 0.22 8.84
C ASP A 57 -0.10 -0.78 8.78
N VAL A 58 -1.08 -0.52 7.89
CA VAL A 58 -2.18 -1.45 7.67
C VAL A 58 -1.65 -2.79 7.17
N LEU A 59 -0.78 -2.81 6.16
CA LEU A 59 -0.24 -4.04 5.59
C LEU A 59 0.52 -4.88 6.63
N ALA A 60 1.26 -4.24 7.54
CA ALA A 60 1.98 -4.89 8.64
C ALA A 60 1.04 -5.54 9.67
N SER A 61 -0.20 -5.05 9.77
CA SER A 61 -1.24 -5.57 10.66
C SER A 61 -2.04 -6.74 10.07
N VAL A 62 -2.04 -6.91 8.75
CA VAL A 62 -2.83 -7.94 8.08
C VAL A 62 -2.23 -9.32 8.30
N SER A 63 -2.99 -10.18 8.98
CA SER A 63 -2.75 -11.61 9.07
C SER A 63 -4.09 -12.33 9.00
N THR A 64 -4.24 -13.25 8.04
CA THR A 64 -5.51 -13.99 7.86
C THR A 64 -5.21 -15.49 7.75
N PRO A 65 -6.18 -16.38 8.00
CA PRO A 65 -5.97 -17.83 7.82
C PRO A 65 -5.53 -18.24 6.39
N ALA A 66 -5.79 -17.39 5.40
CA ALA A 66 -5.44 -17.65 3.99
C ALA A 66 -4.17 -16.92 3.52
N VAL A 67 -3.65 -15.99 4.32
CA VAL A 67 -2.48 -15.16 4.00
C VAL A 67 -1.71 -14.93 5.29
N ASP A 68 -0.57 -15.61 5.41
CA ASP A 68 0.38 -15.39 6.50
C ASP A 68 0.82 -13.92 6.54
N ARG A 69 1.23 -13.47 7.72
CA ARG A 69 1.74 -12.11 7.90
C ARG A 69 2.91 -11.87 6.95
N LEU A 70 2.87 -10.79 6.19
CA LEU A 70 3.93 -10.44 5.25
C LEU A 70 5.20 -10.04 6.00
N ASP A 71 6.35 -10.58 5.54
CA ASP A 71 7.67 -10.13 5.99
C ASP A 71 8.07 -8.85 5.26
N LEU A 72 7.53 -7.72 5.72
CA LEU A 72 7.81 -6.40 5.20
C LEU A 72 9.23 -5.91 5.55
N GLU A 73 9.90 -6.52 6.53
CA GLU A 73 11.27 -6.14 6.91
C GLU A 73 12.34 -6.68 5.95
N SER A 74 11.95 -7.57 5.03
CA SER A 74 12.81 -8.07 3.95
C SER A 74 13.19 -7.01 2.91
N ASP A 75 12.43 -5.90 2.85
CA ASP A 75 12.69 -4.75 1.98
C ASP A 75 13.23 -3.58 2.81
N ASP A 76 14.45 -3.12 2.51
CA ASP A 76 15.13 -2.05 3.25
C ASP A 76 14.35 -0.73 3.23
N TYR A 77 13.67 -0.43 2.12
CA TYR A 77 12.87 0.77 1.99
C TYR A 77 11.66 0.71 2.91
N VAL A 78 10.92 -0.40 2.90
CA VAL A 78 9.75 -0.60 3.77
C VAL A 78 10.16 -0.66 5.25
N LYS A 79 11.26 -1.36 5.56
CA LYS A 79 11.82 -1.44 6.91
C LYS A 79 12.15 -0.08 7.51
N SER A 80 12.60 0.88 6.70
CA SER A 80 12.88 2.25 7.14
C SER A 80 11.62 3.04 7.53
N ARG A 81 10.45 2.63 7.03
CA ARG A 81 9.14 3.22 7.32
C ARG A 81 8.50 2.64 8.58
N LEU A 82 8.65 1.33 8.81
CA LEU A 82 8.05 0.65 9.97
C LEU A 82 8.65 1.04 11.34
N LYS A 83 9.82 1.69 11.37
CA LYS A 83 10.57 2.04 12.60
C LYS A 83 10.38 3.49 13.07
N GLN A 84 9.51 4.26 12.41
CA GLN A 84 9.17 5.64 12.78
C GLN A 84 7.91 5.66 13.63
#